data_AF-R2QNK6-F1
#
_entry.id   AF-R2QNK6-F1
#
_cell.length_a   1.000
_cell.length_b   1.000
_cell.length_c   1.000
_cell.angle_alpha   90.00
_cell.angle_beta   90.00
_cell.angle_gamma   90.00
#
_symmetry.space_group_name_H-M   'P 1'
#
loop_
_entity.id
_entity.type
_entity.pdbx_description
1 polymer ?
#
loop_
_entity_poly.entity_id
_entity_poly.type
_entity_poly.pdbx_seq_one_letter_code
_entity_poly.pdbx_strand_id
1 'polypeptide(L)'
;MSILDWLFIGILSTAILCMIFSIVCLISYFLTKKARLKLKQLRPKNKKKRRILKKKARMLLKKGKREIQLGLTFFLLGTVLASGAAFSRYHQATNLGDRDSDGIVEGYYLLNKTSEQLALTQETSNVEKTKKNLRELAAKLSGFGIRYADPRLTVEGQQLLNRYYSQMKELGLNLNNQSVESLQEKTTYENYLADIKKVQTIQKKVFTYFNVNETALKQKK
;
A
#
# COMPACT_ATOMS: atom_id res chain seq x y z
N MET A 1 4.13 0.86 -12.30
CA MET A 1 3.87 -0.21 -11.31
C MET A 1 5.14 -0.43 -10.51
N SER A 2 5.03 -0.48 -9.18
CA SER A 2 6.17 -0.72 -8.31
C SER A 2 6.58 -2.20 -8.38
N ILE A 3 7.81 -2.52 -7.96
CA ILE A 3 8.29 -3.92 -7.86
C ILE A 3 7.35 -4.76 -6.98
N LEU A 4 6.75 -4.15 -5.95
CA LEU A 4 5.80 -4.81 -5.08
C LEU A 4 4.51 -5.20 -5.81
N ASP A 5 4.08 -4.47 -6.84
CA ASP A 5 2.90 -4.83 -7.64
C ASP A 5 3.14 -6.12 -8.43
N TRP A 6 4.31 -6.23 -9.06
CA TRP A 6 4.72 -7.41 -9.80
C TRP A 6 4.82 -8.64 -8.90
N LEU A 7 5.42 -8.46 -7.72
CA LEU A 7 5.50 -9.51 -6.71
C LEU A 7 4.11 -9.92 -6.20
N PHE A 8 3.24 -8.97 -5.89
CA PHE A 8 1.87 -9.26 -5.45
C PHE A 8 1.10 -10.08 -6.50
N ILE A 9 1.13 -9.65 -7.76
CA ILE A 9 0.45 -10.35 -8.86
C ILE A 9 1.02 -11.76 -9.05
N GLY A 10 2.35 -11.92 -9.04
CA GLY A 10 3.01 -13.21 -9.18
C GLY A 10 2.68 -14.18 -8.05
N ILE A 11 2.76 -13.72 -6.80
CA ILE A 11 2.47 -14.54 -5.61
C ILE A 11 0.98 -14.94 -5.60
N LEU A 12 0.07 -13.99 -5.85
CA LEU A 12 -1.36 -14.25 -5.86
C LEU A 12 -1.76 -15.24 -6.97
N SER A 13 -1.21 -15.07 -8.17
CA SER A 13 -1.50 -15.97 -9.30
C SER A 13 -1.00 -17.40 -9.00
N THR A 14 0.19 -17.51 -8.40
CA THR A 14 0.76 -18.80 -8.00
C THR A 14 -0.06 -19.46 -6.88
N ALA A 15 -0.57 -18.66 -5.93
CA ALA A 15 -1.46 -19.15 -4.87
C ALA A 15 -2.75 -19.74 -5.46
N ILE A 16 -3.39 -19.04 -6.39
CA ILE A 16 -4.60 -19.52 -7.09
C ILE A 16 -4.31 -20.83 -7.83
N LEU A 17 -3.20 -20.91 -8.55
CA LEU A 17 -2.81 -22.12 -9.27
C LEU A 17 -2.60 -23.32 -8.32
N CYS A 18 -1.94 -23.09 -7.18
CA CYS A 18 -1.78 -24.12 -6.14
C CYS A 18 -3.13 -24.59 -5.58
N MET A 19 -4.06 -23.67 -5.35
CA MET A 19 -5.41 -24.02 -4.88
C MET A 19 -6.18 -24.86 -5.90
N ILE A 20 -6.07 -24.53 -7.20
CA ILE A 20 -6.67 -25.34 -8.28
C ILE A 20 -6.07 -26.74 -8.29
N PHE A 21 -4.74 -26.87 -8.24
CA PHE A 21 -4.09 -28.19 -8.22
C PHE A 21 -4.44 -29.01 -6.98
N SER A 22 -4.61 -28.36 -5.83
CA SER A 22 -5.11 -29.02 -4.61
C SER A 22 -6.50 -29.62 -4.83
N ILE A 23 -7.44 -28.86 -5.39
CA ILE A 23 -8.79 -29.33 -5.70
C ILE A 23 -8.76 -30.50 -6.68
N VAL A 24 -7.97 -30.41 -7.76
CA VAL A 24 -7.82 -31.49 -8.75
C VAL A 24 -7.27 -32.78 -8.10
N CYS A 25 -6.29 -32.66 -7.20
CA CYS A 25 -5.74 -33.78 -6.45
C CYS A 25 -6.79 -34.41 -5.52
N LEU A 26 -7.60 -33.59 -4.84
CA LEU A 26 -8.69 -34.06 -3.98
C LEU A 26 -9.76 -34.81 -4.79
N ILE A 27 -10.21 -34.27 -5.92
CA ILE A 27 -11.16 -34.94 -6.82
C ILE A 27 -10.59 -36.28 -7.29
N SER A 28 -9.32 -36.30 -7.72
CA SER A 28 -8.62 -37.51 -8.15
C SER A 28 -8.57 -38.56 -7.03
N TYR A 29 -8.31 -38.14 -5.79
CA TYR A 29 -8.36 -39.01 -4.62
C TYR A 29 -9.74 -39.65 -4.42
N PHE A 30 -10.83 -38.89 -4.54
CA PHE A 30 -12.19 -39.43 -4.41
C PHE A 30 -12.52 -40.44 -5.52
N LEU A 31 -12.11 -40.17 -6.76
CA LEU A 31 -12.26 -41.10 -7.88
C LEU A 31 -11.46 -42.39 -7.66
N THR A 32 -10.20 -42.28 -7.22
CA THR A 32 -9.33 -43.41 -6.87
C THR A 32 -9.92 -44.22 -5.70
N LYS A 33 -10.49 -43.56 -4.68
CA LYS A 33 -11.17 -44.19 -3.55
C LYS A 33 -12.39 -44.99 -4.02
N LYS A 34 -13.23 -44.41 -4.89
CA LYS A 34 -14.41 -45.06 -5.48
C LYS A 34 -14.01 -46.31 -6.29
N ALA A 35 -12.99 -46.19 -7.14
CA ALA A 35 -12.45 -47.33 -7.93
C ALA A 35 -11.91 -48.45 -7.03
N ARG A 36 -11.21 -48.10 -5.94
CA ARG A 36 -10.70 -49.06 -4.95
C ARG A 36 -11.82 -49.79 -4.22
N LEU A 37 -12.89 -49.08 -3.85
CA LEU A 37 -14.05 -49.69 -3.17
C LEU A 37 -14.79 -50.67 -4.09
N LYS A 38 -15.00 -50.32 -5.36
CA LYS A 38 -15.55 -51.24 -6.38
C LYS A 38 -14.73 -52.53 -6.49
N LEU A 39 -13.40 -52.42 -6.52
CA LEU A 39 -12.50 -53.59 -6.57
C LEU A 39 -12.55 -54.47 -5.30
N LYS A 40 -12.81 -53.89 -4.13
CA LYS A 40 -12.97 -54.66 -2.88
C LYS A 40 -14.30 -55.41 -2.80
N GLN A 41 -15.35 -54.90 -3.45
CA GLN A 41 -16.66 -55.56 -3.50
C GLN A 41 -16.65 -56.82 -4.37
N LEU A 42 -15.74 -56.90 -5.35
CA LEU A 42 -15.58 -58.09 -6.19
C LEU A 42 -15.01 -59.28 -5.38
N ARG A 43 -15.76 -60.38 -5.30
CA ARG A 43 -15.36 -61.63 -4.64
C ARG A 43 -15.04 -62.74 -5.67
N PRO A 44 -13.85 -62.78 -6.29
CA PRO A 44 -13.52 -63.85 -7.23
C PRO A 44 -13.33 -65.19 -6.51
N LYS A 45 -13.92 -66.25 -7.08
CA LYS A 45 -13.74 -67.64 -6.64
C LYS A 45 -12.32 -68.17 -6.94
N ASN A 46 -11.66 -67.68 -8.00
CA ASN A 46 -10.33 -68.15 -8.44
C ASN A 46 -9.16 -67.48 -7.68
N LYS A 47 -8.21 -68.29 -7.17
CA LYS A 47 -6.99 -67.87 -6.44
C LYS A 47 -6.07 -66.95 -7.25
N LYS A 48 -5.88 -67.20 -8.56
CA LYS A 48 -5.07 -66.34 -9.45
C LYS A 48 -5.70 -64.94 -9.60
N LYS A 49 -7.01 -64.88 -9.90
CA LYS A 49 -7.77 -63.62 -10.02
C LYS A 49 -7.77 -62.82 -8.70
N ARG A 50 -7.88 -63.51 -7.55
CA ARG A 50 -7.81 -62.90 -6.21
C ARG A 50 -6.46 -62.20 -5.95
N ARG A 51 -5.33 -62.80 -6.38
CA ARG A 51 -4.00 -62.18 -6.24
C ARG A 51 -3.87 -60.90 -7.07
N ILE A 52 -4.38 -60.89 -8.31
CA ILE A 52 -4.33 -59.71 -9.20
C ILE A 52 -5.16 -58.57 -8.63
N LEU A 53 -6.38 -58.84 -8.16
CA LEU A 53 -7.24 -57.80 -7.54
C LEU A 53 -6.59 -57.21 -6.28
N LYS A 54 -5.96 -58.04 -5.43
CA LYS A 54 -5.21 -57.55 -4.25
C LYS A 54 -4.06 -56.63 -4.67
N LYS A 55 -3.30 -56.97 -5.73
CA LYS A 55 -2.24 -56.09 -6.25
C LYS A 55 -2.80 -54.76 -6.77
N LYS A 56 -3.86 -54.78 -7.60
CA LYS A 56 -4.53 -53.57 -8.10
C LYS A 56 -5.07 -52.68 -6.97
N ALA A 57 -5.73 -53.27 -5.97
CA ALA A 57 -6.22 -52.53 -4.81
C ALA A 57 -5.10 -51.87 -3.99
N ARG A 58 -3.94 -52.55 -3.83
CA ARG A 58 -2.75 -51.98 -3.18
C ARG A 58 -2.16 -50.82 -4.00
N MET A 59 -2.11 -50.93 -5.34
CA MET A 59 -1.65 -49.85 -6.21
C MET A 59 -2.54 -48.61 -6.10
N LEU A 60 -3.88 -48.77 -6.16
CA LEU A 60 -4.81 -47.66 -5.97
C LEU A 60 -4.74 -47.04 -4.58
N LEU A 61 -4.44 -47.84 -3.54
CA LEU A 61 -4.22 -47.31 -2.20
C LEU A 61 -2.96 -46.43 -2.14
N LYS A 62 -1.85 -46.86 -2.75
CA LYS A 62 -0.63 -46.03 -2.86
C LYS A 62 -0.88 -44.77 -3.70
N LYS A 63 -1.58 -44.88 -4.82
CA LYS A 63 -1.96 -43.73 -5.67
C LYS A 63 -2.79 -42.71 -4.89
N GLY A 64 -3.84 -43.15 -4.20
CA GLY A 64 -4.68 -42.26 -3.40
C GLY A 64 -3.92 -41.59 -2.24
N LYS A 65 -2.98 -42.31 -1.60
CA LYS A 65 -2.08 -41.71 -0.59
C LYS A 65 -1.19 -40.62 -1.17
N ARG A 66 -0.67 -40.81 -2.37
CA ARG A 66 0.14 -39.80 -3.07
C ARG A 66 -0.71 -38.59 -3.50
N GLU A 67 -1.92 -38.82 -4.00
CA GLU A 67 -2.85 -37.76 -4.40
C GLU A 67 -3.24 -36.88 -3.21
N ILE A 68 -3.55 -37.47 -2.04
CA ILE A 68 -3.88 -36.67 -0.84
C ILE A 68 -2.64 -35.92 -0.31
N GLN A 69 -1.45 -36.54 -0.35
CA GLN A 69 -0.21 -35.86 0.05
C GLN A 69 0.08 -34.66 -0.85
N LEU A 70 0.04 -34.84 -2.17
CA LEU A 70 0.22 -33.74 -3.12
C LEU A 70 -0.85 -32.65 -2.96
N GLY A 71 -2.12 -33.03 -2.79
CA GLY A 71 -3.20 -32.09 -2.54
C GLY A 71 -2.98 -31.26 -1.27
N LEU A 72 -2.55 -31.91 -0.18
CA LEU A 72 -2.20 -31.22 1.07
C LEU A 72 -0.98 -30.31 0.91
N THR A 73 0.06 -30.74 0.19
CA THR A 73 1.24 -29.91 -0.09
C THR A 73 0.85 -28.66 -0.88
N PHE A 74 0.07 -28.81 -1.96
CA PHE A 74 -0.40 -27.66 -2.75
C PHE A 74 -1.35 -26.76 -1.97
N PHE A 75 -2.19 -27.33 -1.10
CA PHE A 75 -3.05 -26.56 -0.22
C PHE A 75 -2.24 -25.69 0.74
N LEU A 76 -1.28 -26.29 1.46
CA LEU A 76 -0.41 -25.58 2.40
C LEU A 76 0.45 -24.52 1.70
N LEU A 77 0.99 -24.83 0.53
CA LEU A 77 1.75 -23.85 -0.25
C LEU A 77 0.85 -22.70 -0.72
N GLY A 78 -0.35 -23.02 -1.21
CA GLY A 78 -1.34 -22.04 -1.64
C GLY A 78 -1.77 -21.11 -0.50
N THR A 79 -1.99 -21.63 0.71
CA THR A 79 -2.35 -20.80 1.87
C THR A 79 -1.20 -19.88 2.29
N VAL A 80 0.04 -20.38 2.35
CA VAL A 80 1.21 -19.56 2.68
C VAL A 80 1.39 -18.42 1.65
N LEU A 81 1.29 -18.74 0.36
CA LEU A 81 1.39 -17.72 -0.70
C LEU A 81 0.24 -16.71 -0.63
N ALA A 82 -0.99 -17.15 -0.40
CA ALA A 82 -2.14 -16.25 -0.23
C ALA A 82 -1.97 -15.32 0.97
N SER A 83 -1.47 -15.83 2.10
CA SER A 83 -1.13 -15.01 3.27
C SER A 83 -0.03 -14.00 2.95
N GLY A 84 1.01 -14.40 2.20
CA GLY A 84 2.06 -13.48 1.73
C GLY A 84 1.52 -12.37 0.83
N ALA A 85 0.62 -12.70 -0.10
CA ALA A 85 -0.04 -11.72 -0.95
C ALA A 85 -0.90 -10.74 -0.14
N ALA A 86 -1.68 -11.25 0.81
CA ALA A 86 -2.49 -10.42 1.70
C ALA A 86 -1.63 -9.46 2.55
N PHE A 87 -0.51 -9.95 3.08
CA PHE A 87 0.46 -9.12 3.80
C PHE A 87 1.05 -8.02 2.91
N SER A 88 1.48 -8.38 1.70
CA SER A 88 2.00 -7.39 0.73
C SER A 88 0.95 -6.32 0.41
N ARG A 89 -0.31 -6.71 0.21
CA ARG A 89 -1.40 -5.76 -0.05
C ARG A 89 -1.67 -4.86 1.15
N TYR A 90 -1.63 -5.40 2.36
CA TYR A 90 -1.79 -4.64 3.59
C TYR A 90 -0.67 -3.62 3.77
N HIS A 91 0.57 -4.02 3.52
CA HIS A 91 1.72 -3.11 3.55
C HIS A 91 1.58 -1.96 2.55
N GLN A 92 1.19 -2.25 1.31
CA GLN A 92 0.91 -1.21 0.30
C GLN A 92 -0.27 -0.30 0.68
N ALA A 93 -1.22 -0.79 1.48
CA ALA A 93 -2.38 -0.01 1.90
C ALA A 93 -2.06 0.98 3.04
N THR A 94 -1.06 0.65 3.86
CA THR A 94 -0.78 1.35 5.12
C THR A 94 0.49 2.19 5.07
N ASN A 95 1.35 1.97 4.07
CA ASN A 95 2.62 2.69 3.92
C ASN A 95 2.60 3.60 2.68
N LEU A 96 3.31 4.72 2.79
CA LEU A 96 3.46 5.68 1.71
C LEU A 96 4.25 5.07 0.55
N GLY A 97 3.78 5.29 -0.68
CA GLY A 97 4.61 5.08 -1.86
C GLY A 97 5.65 6.19 -2.03
N ASP A 98 6.58 6.00 -2.96
CA ASP A 98 7.69 6.95 -3.20
C ASP A 98 7.17 8.36 -3.52
N ARG A 99 6.19 8.46 -4.44
CA ARG A 99 5.59 9.73 -4.86
C ARG A 99 4.96 10.52 -3.70
N ASP A 100 4.28 9.81 -2.80
CA ASP A 100 3.61 10.42 -1.66
C ASP A 100 4.62 10.76 -0.55
N SER A 101 5.64 9.92 -0.36
CA SER A 101 6.77 10.20 0.53
C SER A 101 7.49 11.47 0.11
N ASP A 102 7.81 11.62 -1.18
CA ASP A 102 8.45 12.81 -1.74
C ASP A 102 7.56 14.05 -1.57
N GLY A 103 6.26 13.93 -1.80
CA GLY A 103 5.31 15.02 -1.59
C GLY A 103 5.24 15.48 -0.14
N ILE A 104 5.31 14.56 0.81
CA ILE A 104 5.36 14.85 2.24
C ILE A 104 6.66 15.57 2.62
N VAL A 105 7.81 15.07 2.14
CA VAL A 105 9.13 15.67 2.39
C VAL A 105 9.18 17.09 1.83
N GLU A 106 8.77 17.26 0.57
CA GLU A 106 8.70 18.56 -0.10
C GLU A 106 7.77 19.51 0.67
N GLY A 107 6.59 19.03 1.05
CA GLY A 107 5.61 19.84 1.75
C GLY A 107 6.07 20.26 3.16
N TYR A 108 6.81 19.42 3.87
CA TYR A 108 7.47 19.77 5.13
C TYR A 108 8.46 20.93 4.96
N TYR A 109 9.31 20.83 3.95
CA TYR A 109 10.29 21.88 3.67
C TYR A 109 9.61 23.19 3.25
N LEU A 110 8.62 23.12 2.35
CA LEU A 110 7.90 24.29 1.86
C LEU A 110 7.16 25.01 2.98
N LEU A 111 6.43 24.29 3.85
CA LEU A 111 5.72 24.93 4.98
C LEU A 111 6.67 25.66 5.93
N ASN A 112 7.81 25.03 6.27
CA ASN A 112 8.79 25.66 7.13
C ASN A 112 9.43 26.89 6.47
N LYS A 113 9.81 26.79 5.19
CA LYS A 113 10.38 27.92 4.45
C LYS A 113 9.39 29.05 4.25
N THR A 114 8.12 28.75 4.00
CA THR A 114 7.07 29.77 3.91
C THR A 114 6.89 30.47 5.25
N SER A 115 6.89 29.74 6.37
CA SER A 115 6.85 30.34 7.70
C SER A 115 8.05 31.24 7.98
N GLU A 116 9.27 30.81 7.62
CA GLU A 116 10.50 31.60 7.75
C GLU A 116 10.43 32.88 6.89
N GLN A 117 10.03 32.77 5.62
CA GLN A 117 9.93 33.93 4.73
C GLN A 117 8.80 34.89 5.14
N LEU A 118 7.69 34.37 5.67
CA LEU A 118 6.61 35.20 6.20
C LEU A 118 7.07 35.98 7.43
N ALA A 119 7.87 35.39 8.32
CA ALA A 119 8.44 36.14 9.45
C ALA A 119 9.35 37.30 9.00
N LEU A 120 10.12 37.09 7.93
CA LEU A 120 11.00 38.13 7.37
C LEU A 120 10.24 39.32 6.77
N THR A 121 8.94 39.22 6.45
CA THR A 121 8.17 40.38 5.98
C THR A 121 8.03 41.46 7.05
N GLN A 122 8.08 41.08 8.33
CA GLN A 122 7.99 41.97 9.49
C GLN A 122 9.29 42.71 9.79
N GLU A 123 10.44 42.14 9.41
CA GLU A 123 11.76 42.62 9.84
C GLU A 123 12.58 43.28 8.72
N THR A 124 12.26 43.04 7.45
CA THR A 124 13.19 43.34 6.36
C THR A 124 12.89 44.64 5.61
N SER A 125 13.96 45.37 5.26
CA SER A 125 13.95 46.49 4.32
C SER A 125 14.03 46.05 2.84
N ASN A 126 14.39 44.80 2.55
CA ASN A 126 14.44 44.24 1.19
C ASN A 126 13.12 43.55 0.79
N VAL A 127 12.08 44.37 0.60
CA VAL A 127 10.70 43.95 0.29
C VAL A 127 10.62 43.14 -1.00
N GLU A 128 11.37 43.52 -2.04
CA GLU A 128 11.34 42.85 -3.35
C GLU A 128 11.83 41.41 -3.31
N LYS A 129 12.92 41.14 -2.58
CA LYS A 129 13.46 39.79 -2.44
C LYS A 129 12.48 38.88 -1.70
N THR A 130 11.92 39.36 -0.59
CA THR A 130 10.93 38.61 0.19
C THR A 130 9.67 38.35 -0.62
N LYS A 131 9.19 39.33 -1.39
CA LYS A 131 8.07 39.18 -2.34
C LYS A 131 8.31 38.06 -3.33
N LYS A 132 9.49 38.07 -3.99
CA LYS A 132 9.86 37.07 -4.97
C LYS A 132 9.89 35.67 -4.35
N ASN A 133 10.56 35.53 -3.21
CA ASN A 133 10.67 34.25 -2.51
C ASN A 133 9.30 33.70 -2.08
N LEU A 134 8.45 34.53 -1.48
CA LEU A 134 7.10 34.11 -1.08
C LEU A 134 6.26 33.71 -2.28
N ARG A 135 6.35 34.44 -3.39
CA ARG A 135 5.65 34.08 -4.63
C ARG A 135 6.12 32.75 -5.20
N GLU A 136 7.43 32.48 -5.18
CA GLU A 136 7.99 31.19 -5.60
C GLU A 136 7.52 30.04 -4.70
N LEU A 137 7.52 30.25 -3.38
CA LEU A 137 7.02 29.26 -2.42
C LEU A 137 5.51 29.02 -2.58
N ALA A 138 4.73 30.08 -2.74
CA ALA A 138 3.29 30.02 -2.97
C ALA A 138 2.95 29.28 -4.27
N ALA A 139 3.73 29.48 -5.34
CA ALA A 139 3.58 28.74 -6.59
C ALA A 139 3.87 27.23 -6.41
N LYS A 140 4.90 26.87 -5.64
CA LYS A 140 5.19 25.46 -5.34
C LYS A 140 4.09 24.82 -4.48
N LEU A 141 3.59 25.54 -3.48
CA LEU A 141 2.47 25.11 -2.64
C LEU A 141 1.18 24.91 -3.45
N SER A 142 0.83 25.84 -4.35
CA SER A 142 -0.35 25.71 -5.21
C SER A 142 -0.25 24.51 -6.17
N GLY A 143 0.98 24.15 -6.56
CA GLY A 143 1.30 22.93 -7.30
C GLY A 143 0.88 21.63 -6.60
N PHE A 144 0.65 21.62 -5.28
CA PHE A 144 0.11 20.43 -4.59
C PHE A 144 -1.30 20.06 -5.05
N GLY A 145 -2.01 20.95 -5.76
CA GLY A 145 -3.33 20.68 -6.31
C GLY A 145 -3.37 19.59 -7.39
N ILE A 146 -2.22 19.25 -8.00
CA ILE A 146 -2.12 18.13 -8.96
C ILE A 146 -1.71 16.82 -8.28
N ARG A 147 -1.37 16.85 -6.98
CA ARG A 147 -1.04 15.66 -6.21
C ARG A 147 -2.31 15.00 -5.69
N TYR A 148 -2.35 13.68 -5.79
CA TYR A 148 -3.41 12.83 -5.25
C TYR A 148 -2.76 11.66 -4.54
N ALA A 149 -3.36 11.17 -3.47
CA ALA A 149 -2.89 10.01 -2.74
C ALA A 149 -2.82 8.77 -3.65
N ASP A 150 -1.88 7.85 -3.40
CA ASP A 150 -1.84 6.57 -4.10
C ASP A 150 -3.17 5.81 -3.86
N PRO A 151 -3.87 5.38 -4.94
CA PRO A 151 -5.15 4.68 -4.82
C PRO A 151 -5.05 3.33 -4.10
N ARG A 152 -3.84 2.80 -3.88
CA ARG A 152 -3.61 1.57 -3.12
C ARG A 152 -3.77 1.75 -1.62
N LEU A 153 -3.62 2.98 -1.11
CA LEU A 153 -3.78 3.29 0.30
C LEU A 153 -5.18 2.94 0.80
N THR A 154 -5.35 2.81 2.11
CA THR A 154 -6.68 2.74 2.74
C THR A 154 -7.49 4.00 2.42
N VAL A 155 -8.82 3.89 2.44
CA VAL A 155 -9.71 5.04 2.21
C VAL A 155 -9.40 6.20 3.17
N GLU A 156 -9.18 5.87 4.44
CA GLU A 156 -8.79 6.84 5.46
C GLU A 156 -7.45 7.52 5.15
N GLY A 157 -6.42 6.73 4.80
CA GLY A 157 -5.12 7.26 4.41
C GLY A 157 -5.20 8.16 3.18
N GLN A 158 -5.97 7.77 2.17
CA GLN A 158 -6.23 8.60 0.99
C GLN A 158 -6.91 9.91 1.34
N GLN A 159 -7.97 9.86 2.17
CA GLN A 159 -8.69 11.06 2.60
C GLN A 159 -7.79 12.03 3.37
N LEU A 160 -7.00 11.50 4.30
CA LEU A 160 -6.09 12.31 5.11
C LEU A 160 -5.03 12.98 4.24
N LEU A 161 -4.42 12.24 3.32
CA LEU A 161 -3.36 12.76 2.46
C LEU A 161 -3.89 13.73 1.40
N ASN A 162 -5.04 13.44 0.78
CA ASN A 162 -5.71 14.36 -0.13
C ASN A 162 -6.13 15.65 0.58
N ARG A 163 -6.61 15.57 1.83
CA ARG A 163 -6.90 16.75 2.64
C ARG A 163 -5.64 17.57 2.89
N TYR A 164 -4.52 16.94 3.21
CA TYR A 164 -3.23 17.61 3.34
C TYR A 164 -2.84 18.33 2.04
N TYR A 165 -2.87 17.66 0.90
CA TYR A 165 -2.53 18.25 -0.40
C TYR A 165 -3.49 19.40 -0.79
N SER A 166 -4.78 19.29 -0.50
CA SER A 166 -5.75 20.38 -0.73
C SER A 166 -5.44 21.61 0.11
N GLN A 167 -5.11 21.42 1.39
CA GLN A 167 -4.79 22.53 2.29
C GLN A 167 -3.47 23.21 1.91
N MET A 168 -2.48 22.45 1.43
CA MET A 168 -1.26 23.00 0.84
C MET A 168 -1.55 23.85 -0.41
N LYS A 169 -2.40 23.33 -1.30
CA LYS A 169 -2.85 24.05 -2.50
C LYS A 169 -3.55 25.36 -2.13
N GLU A 170 -4.53 25.30 -1.23
CA GLU A 170 -5.30 26.46 -0.77
C GLU A 170 -4.38 27.53 -0.17
N LEU A 171 -3.46 27.14 0.71
CA LEU A 171 -2.46 28.05 1.28
C LEU A 171 -1.62 28.73 0.20
N GLY A 172 -1.13 27.96 -0.78
CA GLY A 172 -0.36 28.49 -1.89
C GLY A 172 -1.13 29.47 -2.77
N LEU A 173 -2.39 29.17 -3.09
CA LEU A 173 -3.26 30.06 -3.86
C LEU A 173 -3.55 31.36 -3.11
N ASN A 174 -3.83 31.26 -1.81
CA ASN A 174 -4.12 32.42 -0.98
C ASN A 174 -2.90 33.34 -0.86
N LEU A 175 -1.71 32.78 -0.58
CA LEU A 175 -0.46 33.54 -0.49
C LEU A 175 -0.05 34.19 -1.81
N ASN A 176 -0.25 33.51 -2.95
CA ASN A 176 0.12 34.05 -4.27
C ASN A 176 -0.68 35.31 -4.65
N ASN A 177 -1.87 35.49 -4.05
CA ASN A 177 -2.75 36.62 -4.31
C ASN A 177 -2.50 37.83 -3.39
N GLN A 178 -1.58 37.72 -2.42
CA GLN A 178 -1.27 38.81 -1.48
C GLN A 178 -0.09 39.67 -1.93
N SER A 179 -0.15 40.96 -1.60
CA SER A 179 1.01 41.84 -1.68
C SER A 179 1.82 41.75 -0.38
N VAL A 180 3.12 42.11 -0.42
CA VAL A 180 3.96 42.06 0.79
C VAL A 180 3.52 43.10 1.81
N GLU A 181 3.04 44.24 1.34
CA GLU A 181 2.52 45.32 2.18
C GLU A 181 1.28 44.86 2.96
N SER A 182 0.39 44.08 2.34
CA SER A 182 -0.74 43.46 3.03
C SER A 182 -0.28 42.41 4.05
N LEU A 183 0.77 41.64 3.75
CA LEU A 183 1.37 40.66 4.69
C LEU A 183 2.14 41.30 5.85
N GLN A 184 2.42 42.61 5.80
CA GLN A 184 2.98 43.36 6.93
C GLN A 184 1.90 43.80 7.92
N GLU A 185 0.65 43.92 7.48
CA GLU A 185 -0.47 44.21 8.35
C GLU A 185 -0.62 43.08 9.38
N LYS A 186 -0.65 43.45 10.67
CA LYS A 186 -0.63 42.51 11.80
C LYS A 186 -1.72 41.44 11.72
N THR A 187 -2.94 41.85 11.38
CA THR A 187 -4.12 40.99 11.24
C THR A 187 -3.92 39.94 10.15
N THR A 188 -3.50 40.39 8.96
CA THR A 188 -3.23 39.54 7.80
C THR A 188 -2.08 38.58 8.08
N TYR A 189 -0.99 39.06 8.66
CA TYR A 189 0.14 38.23 9.09
C TYR A 189 -0.28 37.12 10.06
N GLU A 190 -1.00 37.47 11.13
CA GLU A 190 -1.46 36.51 12.16
C GLU A 190 -2.39 35.45 11.56
N ASN A 191 -3.28 35.83 10.64
CA ASN A 191 -4.16 34.91 9.93
C ASN A 191 -3.37 33.90 9.08
N TYR A 192 -2.39 34.34 8.29
CA TYR A 192 -1.58 33.43 7.48
C TYR A 192 -0.69 32.51 8.34
N LEU A 193 -0.17 33.02 9.46
CA LEU A 193 0.58 32.21 10.40
C LEU A 193 -0.30 31.13 11.06
N ALA A 194 -1.57 31.45 11.36
CA ALA A 194 -2.55 30.49 11.83
C ALA A 194 -2.89 29.44 10.75
N ASP A 195 -3.05 29.85 9.49
CA ASP A 195 -3.28 28.94 8.37
C ASP A 195 -2.12 27.97 8.18
N ILE A 196 -0.88 28.46 8.19
CA ILE A 196 0.32 27.60 8.14
C ILE A 196 0.31 26.56 9.28
N LYS A 197 0.02 26.99 10.51
CA LYS A 197 -0.08 26.08 11.68
C LYS A 197 -1.19 25.05 11.53
N LYS A 198 -2.32 25.43 10.93
CA LYS A 198 -3.42 24.52 10.63
C LYS A 198 -2.98 23.44 9.64
N VAL A 199 -2.28 23.81 8.56
CA VAL A 199 -1.74 22.83 7.60
C VAL A 199 -0.69 21.94 8.26
N GLN A 200 0.20 22.50 9.08
CA GLN A 200 1.18 21.72 9.87
C GLN A 200 0.52 20.73 10.83
N THR A 201 -0.63 21.07 11.40
CA THR A 201 -1.39 20.15 12.27
C THR A 201 -1.90 18.95 11.49
N ILE A 202 -2.37 19.16 10.26
CA ILE A 202 -2.77 18.06 9.36
C ILE A 202 -1.55 17.25 8.94
N GLN A 203 -0.43 17.89 8.62
CA GLN A 203 0.82 17.21 8.32
C GLN A 203 1.28 16.30 9.47
N LYS A 204 1.19 16.75 10.72
CA LYS A 204 1.48 15.90 11.88
C LYS A 204 0.59 14.67 11.95
N LYS A 205 -0.72 14.82 11.64
CA LYS A 205 -1.62 13.66 11.54
C LYS A 205 -1.20 12.69 10.45
N VAL A 206 -0.76 13.19 9.28
CA VAL A 206 -0.18 12.37 8.22
C VAL A 206 1.06 11.64 8.73
N PHE A 207 1.95 12.31 9.47
CA PHE A 207 3.16 11.69 10.01
C PHE A 207 2.83 10.59 11.01
N THR A 208 1.88 10.82 11.92
CA THR A 208 1.42 9.80 12.86
C THR A 208 0.79 8.62 12.13
N TYR A 209 -0.10 8.88 11.16
CA TYR A 209 -0.81 7.81 10.43
C TYR A 209 0.16 6.89 9.66
N PHE A 210 1.11 7.49 8.95
CA PHE A 210 2.08 6.76 8.12
C PHE A 210 3.41 6.48 8.81
N ASN A 211 3.51 6.71 10.13
CA ASN A 211 4.74 6.54 10.92
C ASN A 211 5.97 7.25 10.32
N VAL A 212 5.80 8.45 9.78
CA VAL A 212 6.89 9.24 9.20
C VAL A 212 7.76 9.79 10.31
N ASN A 213 9.08 9.54 10.22
CA ASN A 213 10.03 10.07 11.18
C ASN A 213 10.35 11.56 10.89
N GLU A 214 9.67 12.47 11.58
CA GLU A 214 9.92 13.91 11.47
C GLU A 214 11.37 14.29 11.81
N THR A 215 12.03 13.58 12.74
CA THR A 215 13.41 13.88 13.12
C THR A 215 14.39 13.64 11.97
N ALA A 216 14.14 12.63 11.15
CA ALA A 216 14.93 12.35 9.95
C ALA A 216 14.76 13.47 8.90
N LEU A 217 13.58 14.08 8.82
CA LEU A 217 13.33 15.22 7.92
C LEU A 217 14.06 16.49 8.36
N LYS A 218 14.21 16.70 9.66
CA LYS A 218 14.96 17.86 10.21
C LYS A 218 16.46 17.81 9.92
N GLN A 219 17.02 16.61 9.80
CA GLN A 219 18.46 16.39 9.61
C GLN A 219 18.92 16.52 8.14
N LYS A 220 18.00 16.43 7.17
CA LYS A 220 18.30 16.51 5.73
C LYS A 220 18.54 17.94 5.20
N LYS A 221 19.01 18.86 6.05
CA LYS A 221 19.37 20.24 5.66
C LYS A 221 20.67 20.27 4.86
#